data_AF-A0A0L6JU96-F1
#
_entry.id   AF-A0A0L6JU96-F1
#
_cell.length_a   1.000
_cell.length_b   1.000
_cell.length_c   1.000
_cell.angle_alpha   90.00
_cell.angle_beta   90.00
_cell.angle_gamma   90.00
#
_symmetry.space_group_name_H-M   'P 1'
#
loop_
_entity.id
_entity.type
_entity.pdbx_description
1 polymer ?
#
loop_
_entity_poly.entity_id
_entity_poly.type
_entity_poly.pdbx_seq_one_letter_code
_entity_poly.pdbx_strand_id
1 'polypeptide(L)'
;MKTMKIPVFETMSKTLRKRLGNQSDKEQNLVVYLIGQLGRDTHYTKGMLPGTRMLEDCYRLISEARDIVGGRLILLECKPSKKLCSFYEEQGYIDITEENDGLKQYIRFIE
;
A
#
# COMPACT_ATOMS: atom_id res chain seq x y z
N MET A 1 7.38 -4.73 -9.48
CA MET A 1 7.71 -4.44 -8.06
C MET A 1 8.50 -3.14 -8.00
N LYS A 2 8.40 -2.40 -6.90
CA LYS A 2 9.18 -1.19 -6.59
C LYS A 2 10.06 -1.50 -5.37
N THR A 3 11.20 -0.82 -5.28
CA THR A 3 12.02 -0.81 -4.08
C THR A 3 11.78 0.50 -3.35
N MET A 4 11.58 0.46 -2.05
CA MET A 4 11.50 1.63 -1.19
C MET A 4 12.39 1.43 0.03
N LYS A 5 12.98 2.48 0.58
CA LYS A 5 13.64 2.37 1.88
C LYS A 5 12.58 2.24 2.97
N ILE A 6 12.91 1.55 4.06
CA ILE A 6 12.09 1.61 5.27
C ILE A 6 11.97 3.07 5.65
N PRO A 7 10.75 3.60 5.70
CA PRO A 7 10.57 4.99 6.04
C PRO A 7 10.81 5.20 7.54
N VAL A 8 11.31 6.39 7.91
CA VAL A 8 11.75 6.68 9.28
C VAL A 8 10.86 7.75 9.90
N PHE A 9 9.69 7.36 10.42
CA PHE A 9 8.81 8.28 11.15
C PHE A 9 8.99 8.15 12.65
N GLU A 10 9.18 9.27 13.34
CA GLU A 10 9.20 9.30 14.82
C GLU A 10 7.95 8.66 15.44
N THR A 11 6.79 8.84 14.79
CA THR A 11 5.48 8.36 15.25
C THR A 11 5.19 6.90 14.93
N MET A 12 6.00 6.23 14.10
CA MET A 12 5.77 4.82 13.75
C MET A 12 6.02 3.90 14.96
N SER A 13 5.07 3.00 15.21
CA SER A 13 5.15 2.05 16.33
C SER A 13 6.38 1.14 16.23
N LYS A 14 6.98 0.81 17.38
CA LYS A 14 8.14 -0.10 17.47
C LYS A 14 7.85 -1.46 16.82
N THR A 15 6.62 -1.95 16.94
CA THR A 15 6.17 -3.21 16.34
C THR A 15 6.17 -3.14 14.82
N LEU A 16 5.66 -2.06 14.22
CA LEU A 16 5.68 -1.88 12.78
C LEU A 16 7.11 -1.73 12.25
N ARG A 17 7.96 -0.93 12.92
CA ARG A 17 9.39 -0.81 12.56
C ARG A 17 10.08 -2.16 12.55
N LYS A 18 9.88 -2.96 13.60
CA LYS A 18 10.46 -4.31 13.68
C LYS A 18 9.92 -5.22 12.57
N ARG A 19 8.62 -5.16 12.30
CA ARG A 19 7.99 -5.97 11.24
C ARG A 19 8.56 -5.62 9.87
N LEU A 20 8.75 -4.34 9.56
CA LEU A 20 9.37 -3.87 8.32
C LEU A 20 10.86 -4.22 8.25
N GLY A 21 11.62 -4.03 9.33
CA GLY A 21 13.03 -4.40 9.41
C GLY A 21 13.30 -5.89 9.18
N ASN A 22 12.36 -6.77 9.58
CA ASN A 22 12.43 -8.20 9.28
C ASN A 22 12.18 -8.54 7.80
N GLN A 23 11.71 -7.58 6.99
CA GLN A 23 11.38 -7.73 5.57
C GLN A 23 12.36 -7.01 4.65
N SER A 24 13.28 -6.21 5.20
CA SER A 24 14.24 -5.45 4.43
C SER A 24 15.55 -6.21 4.19
N ASP A 25 16.30 -5.75 3.20
CA ASP A 25 17.68 -6.15 3.02
C ASP A 25 18.62 -5.45 4.05
N LYS A 26 19.91 -5.71 3.93
CA LYS A 26 20.94 -5.12 4.81
C LYS A 26 20.99 -3.59 4.72
N GLU A 27 20.55 -3.01 3.61
CA GLU A 27 20.51 -1.57 3.35
C GLU A 27 19.16 -0.95 3.73
N GLN A 28 18.28 -1.70 4.42
CA GLN A 28 16.94 -1.28 4.81
C GLN A 28 16.01 -1.02 3.61
N ASN A 29 16.25 -1.67 2.47
CA ASN A 29 15.33 -1.61 1.34
C ASN A 29 14.25 -2.69 1.45
N LEU A 30 13.02 -2.31 1.15
CA LEU A 30 11.84 -3.16 1.03
C LEU A 30 11.47 -3.32 -0.44
N VAL A 31 11.14 -4.55 -0.81
CA VAL A 31 10.58 -4.86 -2.11
C VAL A 31 9.06 -4.95 -2.00
N VAL A 32 8.35 -4.12 -2.76
CA VAL A 32 6.90 -3.93 -2.64
C VAL A 32 6.17 -4.06 -3.97
N TYR A 33 4.90 -4.45 -3.90
CA TYR A 33 3.94 -4.31 -4.99
C TYR A 33 3.32 -2.91 -4.94
N LEU A 34 3.55 -2.08 -5.96
CA LEU A 34 3.03 -0.73 -5.99
C LEU A 34 1.65 -0.69 -6.66
N ILE A 35 0.63 -0.22 -5.92
CA ILE A 35 -0.62 0.31 -6.48
C ILE A 35 -0.45 1.83 -6.57
N GLY A 36 0.10 2.29 -7.70
CA GLY A 36 0.40 3.71 -7.90
C GLY A 36 -0.81 4.53 -8.34
N GLN A 37 -1.78 3.88 -8.98
CA GLN A 37 -2.99 4.51 -9.48
C GLN A 37 -4.17 3.53 -9.41
N LEU A 38 -5.28 4.00 -8.84
CA LEU A 38 -6.55 3.30 -8.87
C LEU A 38 -7.66 4.32 -9.04
N GLY A 39 -8.38 4.22 -10.14
CA GLY A 39 -9.42 5.15 -10.54
C GLY A 39 -10.63 4.40 -11.06
N ARG A 40 -11.81 4.94 -10.80
CA ARG A 40 -13.06 4.41 -11.31
C ARG A 40 -13.53 5.30 -12.44
N ASP A 41 -13.89 4.67 -13.54
CA ASP A 41 -14.51 5.38 -14.64
C ASP A 41 -15.85 6.00 -14.19
N THR A 42 -16.10 7.24 -14.61
CA THR A 42 -17.25 8.06 -14.20
C THR A 42 -18.60 7.51 -14.68
N HIS A 43 -18.62 6.64 -15.68
CA HIS A 43 -19.83 5.94 -16.13
C HIS A 43 -20.34 4.93 -15.08
N TYR A 44 -19.48 4.50 -14.14
CA TYR A 44 -19.84 3.53 -13.10
C TYR A 44 -20.05 4.18 -11.74
N THR A 45 -21.19 3.89 -11.13
CA THR A 45 -21.50 4.38 -9.78
C THR A 45 -20.79 3.56 -8.69
N LYS A 46 -20.93 4.00 -7.44
CA LYS A 46 -20.47 3.24 -6.25
C LYS A 46 -21.15 1.90 -6.05
N GLY A 47 -22.41 1.78 -6.44
CA GLY A 47 -23.13 0.51 -6.38
C GLY A 47 -22.69 -0.46 -7.48
N MET A 48 -22.39 0.06 -8.68
CA MET A 48 -22.01 -0.78 -9.83
C MET A 48 -20.60 -1.35 -9.73
N LEU A 49 -19.64 -0.54 -9.27
CA LEU A 49 -18.24 -0.96 -9.12
C LEU A 49 -17.68 -0.45 -7.79
N PRO A 50 -17.94 -1.12 -6.65
CA PRO A 50 -17.43 -0.69 -5.35
C PRO A 50 -15.90 -0.60 -5.32
N GLY A 51 -15.36 0.37 -4.58
CA GLY A 51 -13.90 0.52 -4.49
C GLY A 51 -13.21 -0.69 -3.84
N THR A 52 -13.93 -1.38 -2.93
CA THR A 52 -13.48 -2.63 -2.31
C THR A 52 -13.31 -3.74 -3.34
N ARG A 53 -14.26 -3.90 -4.27
CA ARG A 53 -14.16 -4.86 -5.39
C ARG A 53 -12.95 -4.57 -6.27
N MET A 54 -12.71 -3.29 -6.59
CA MET A 54 -11.53 -2.89 -7.37
C MET A 54 -10.22 -3.25 -6.66
N LEU A 55 -10.15 -3.07 -5.33
CA LEU A 55 -8.99 -3.48 -4.54
C LEU A 55 -8.84 -5.01 -4.44
N GLU A 56 -9.94 -5.75 -4.31
CA GLU A 56 -9.93 -7.22 -4.36
C GLU A 56 -9.33 -7.74 -5.66
N ASP A 57 -9.69 -7.13 -6.80
CA ASP A 57 -9.10 -7.45 -8.10
C ASP A 57 -7.59 -7.17 -8.13
N CYS A 58 -7.14 -6.05 -7.56
CA CYS A 58 -5.70 -5.77 -7.41
C CYS A 58 -5.01 -6.82 -6.53
N TYR A 59 -5.61 -7.21 -5.41
CA TYR A 59 -5.04 -8.21 -4.51
C TYR A 59 -4.93 -9.57 -5.17
N ARG A 60 -5.91 -9.98 -5.97
CA ARG A 60 -5.86 -11.23 -6.74
C ARG A 60 -4.67 -11.23 -7.71
N LEU A 61 -4.51 -10.18 -8.51
CA LEU A 61 -3.38 -10.05 -9.44
C LEU A 61 -2.03 -10.01 -8.73
N ILE A 62 -1.95 -9.31 -7.59
CA ILE A 62 -0.75 -9.27 -6.76
C ILE A 62 -0.45 -10.65 -6.16
N SER A 63 -1.47 -11.41 -5.74
CA SER A 63 -1.29 -12.77 -5.23
C SER A 63 -0.75 -13.70 -6.30
N GLU A 64 -1.31 -13.66 -7.51
CA GLU A 64 -0.82 -14.43 -8.65
C GLU A 64 0.65 -14.11 -8.96
N ALA A 65 1.03 -12.82 -8.91
CA ALA A 65 2.43 -12.43 -9.06
C ALA A 65 3.31 -12.91 -7.89
N ARG A 66 2.83 -12.79 -6.65
CA ARG A 66 3.52 -13.25 -5.43
C ARG A 66 3.84 -14.72 -5.48
N ASP A 67 2.95 -15.55 -6.01
CA ASP A 67 3.16 -17.00 -6.10
C ASP A 67 4.37 -17.36 -7.00
N ILE A 68 4.74 -16.46 -7.92
CA ILE A 68 5.86 -16.66 -8.85
C ILE A 68 7.15 -16.04 -8.32
N VAL A 69 7.10 -14.79 -7.84
CA VAL A 69 8.33 -14.00 -7.53
C VAL A 69 8.50 -13.68 -6.04
N GLY A 70 7.54 -14.07 -5.20
CA GLY A 70 7.53 -13.76 -3.78
C GLY A 70 7.13 -12.31 -3.48
N GLY A 71 7.55 -11.79 -2.32
CA GLY A 71 7.17 -10.46 -1.83
C GLY A 71 6.02 -10.50 -0.81
N ARG A 72 6.01 -9.53 0.11
CA ARG A 72 5.14 -9.57 1.30
C ARG A 72 4.40 -8.26 1.59
N LEU A 73 4.58 -7.25 0.74
CA LEU A 73 4.15 -5.88 1.01
C LEU A 73 3.52 -5.26 -0.23
N ILE A 74 2.42 -4.57 -0.02
CA ILE A 74 1.80 -3.66 -0.97
C ILE A 74 2.11 -2.25 -0.50
N LEU A 75 2.63 -1.42 -1.41
CA LEU A 75 2.70 0.04 -1.27
C LEU A 75 1.56 0.63 -2.10
N LEU A 76 0.79 1.54 -1.50
CA LEU A 76 -0.26 2.28 -2.16
C LEU A 76 0.05 3.77 -2.07
N GLU A 77 0.06 4.44 -3.22
CA GLU A 77 0.26 5.88 -3.33
C GLU A 77 -1.06 6.52 -3.78
N CYS A 78 -1.51 7.58 -3.10
CA CYS A 78 -2.74 8.27 -3.48
C CYS A 78 -2.70 9.77 -3.20
N LYS A 79 -3.63 10.51 -3.80
CA LYS A 79 -3.81 11.94 -3.53
C LYS A 79 -4.18 12.16 -2.04
N PRO A 80 -3.74 13.27 -1.42
CA PRO A 80 -4.04 13.60 -0.01
C PRO A 80 -5.50 14.04 0.16
N SER A 81 -6.43 13.09 0.05
CA SER A 81 -7.86 13.29 0.23
C SER A 81 -8.33 12.55 1.46
N LYS A 82 -8.98 13.25 2.40
CA LYS A 82 -9.54 12.64 3.62
C LYS A 82 -10.39 11.41 3.33
N LYS A 83 -11.19 11.44 2.26
CA LYS A 83 -12.04 10.30 1.85
C LYS A 83 -11.23 9.08 1.40
N LEU A 84 -10.11 9.31 0.70
CA LEU A 84 -9.24 8.22 0.26
C LEU A 84 -8.43 7.66 1.43
N CYS A 85 -7.89 8.53 2.29
CA CYS A 85 -7.16 8.13 3.50
C CYS A 85 -8.00 7.20 4.37
N SER A 86 -9.21 7.63 4.76
CA SER A 86 -10.10 6.81 5.58
C SER A 86 -10.48 5.51 4.89
N PHE A 87 -10.75 5.54 3.57
CA PHE A 87 -11.06 4.33 2.82
C PHE A 87 -9.91 3.32 2.88
N TYR A 88 -8.67 3.73 2.62
CA TYR A 88 -7.54 2.78 2.63
C TYR A 88 -7.20 2.30 4.03
N GLU A 89 -7.28 3.16 5.04
CA GLU A 89 -7.11 2.77 6.45
C GLU A 89 -8.14 1.72 6.88
N GLU A 90 -9.42 1.87 6.47
CA GLU A 90 -10.48 0.88 6.67
C GLU A 90 -10.20 -0.46 5.96
N GLN A 91 -9.42 -0.45 4.86
CA GLN A 91 -8.98 -1.66 4.15
C GLN A 91 -7.71 -2.29 4.76
N GLY A 92 -7.24 -1.80 5.91
CA GLY A 92 -6.09 -2.34 6.64
C GLY A 92 -4.74 -1.82 6.15
N TYR A 93 -4.73 -0.71 5.38
CA TYR A 93 -3.49 0.00 5.08
C TYR A 93 -3.02 0.85 6.26
N ILE A 94 -1.72 1.00 6.39
CA ILE A 94 -1.07 1.80 7.43
C ILE A 94 -0.38 2.99 6.78
N ASP A 95 -0.69 4.20 7.24
CA ASP A 95 -0.06 5.44 6.75
C ASP A 95 1.44 5.44 7.06
N ILE A 96 2.23 5.64 6.02
CA ILE A 96 3.68 5.80 6.04
C ILE A 96 4.08 7.00 5.18
N THR A 97 3.32 8.09 5.23
CA THR A 97 3.62 9.28 4.42
C THR A 97 4.75 10.09 5.04
N GLU A 98 5.82 10.35 4.29
CA GLU A 98 6.84 11.35 4.64
C GLU A 98 6.40 12.76 4.20
N GLU A 99 6.76 13.78 4.98
CA GLU A 99 6.25 15.17 4.85
C GLU A 99 6.52 15.84 3.48
N ASN A 100 7.35 15.24 2.61
CA ASN A 100 7.84 15.85 1.38
C ASN A 100 7.27 15.27 0.07
N ASP A 101 6.41 14.24 0.10
CA ASP A 101 6.13 13.44 -1.10
C ASP A 101 4.92 13.91 -1.95
N GLY A 102 4.14 14.90 -1.48
CA GLY A 102 2.96 15.45 -2.18
C GLY A 102 1.79 14.45 -2.37
N LEU A 103 2.06 13.16 -2.21
CA LEU A 103 1.14 12.04 -2.17
C LEU A 103 1.13 11.43 -0.77
N LYS A 104 0.03 10.77 -0.45
CA LYS A 104 -0.06 9.87 0.70
C LYS A 104 0.52 8.52 0.32
N GLN A 105 1.31 7.95 1.21
CA GLN A 105 1.90 6.62 1.08
C GLN A 105 1.34 5.71 2.17
N TYR A 106 0.95 4.51 1.77
CA TYR A 106 0.31 3.52 2.61
C TYR A 106 0.90 2.15 2.38
N ILE A 107 1.09 1.35 3.43
CA ILE A 107 1.52 -0.05 3.30
C ILE A 107 0.48 -1.03 3.81
N ARG A 108 0.44 -2.20 3.19
CA ARG A 108 -0.33 -3.35 3.67
C ARG A 108 0.50 -4.62 3.54
N PHE A 109 0.50 -5.44 4.58
CA PHE A 109 1.13 -6.76 4.53
C PHE A 109 0.23 -7.73 3.77
N ILE A 110 0.83 -8.52 2.90
CA ILE A 110 0.16 -9.65 2.25
C ILE A 110 0.28 -10.82 3.22
N GLU A 111 -0.86 -11.38 3.62
CA GLU A 111 -0.93 -12.61 4.42
C GLU A 111 -0.80 -13.83 3.50
#